data_AF-A0AAE0DC31-F1
#
_entry.id   AF-A0AAE0DC31-F1
#
_cell.length_a   1.000
_cell.length_b   1.000
_cell.length_c   1.000
_cell.angle_alpha   90.00
_cell.angle_beta   90.00
_cell.angle_gamma   90.00
#
_symmetry.space_group_name_H-M   'P 1'
#
loop_
_entity.id
_entity.type
_entity.pdbx_description
1 polymer ?
#
loop_
_entity_poly.entity_id
_entity_poly.type
_entity_poly.pdbx_seq_one_letter_code
_entity_poly.pdbx_strand_id
1 'polypeptide(L)'
;MSSASSGNSEYGDAPPGYKESPASGSFVSPSDSGTISQLDIQAIGYDTNQALTGNVLENIPVYRVGSGELEYTSIRIKKNSNSCALVRGSDTSQTPLISTIYRWGPGRRPRMRFLSPGAAAIVEEAIESDHLVCEVVEVKSRNMMSRTQKLKTSFGTFEWRYGGRDERKEASEASSLLVLERTDDAASALATNGKVGKHGVPIAQLVRNANLRTPGTSRWMGGNGGRLIMNLGMWTDDKKTTIKDAEAFIVASCILMLKREADRFKDNTIAAVV
;
A
#
# COMPACT_ATOMS: atom_id res chain seq x y z
N MET A 1 -46.79 -55.30 39.88
CA MET A 1 -45.99 -56.08 38.91
C MET A 1 -46.14 -55.45 37.54
N SER A 2 -45.04 -55.43 36.81
CA SER A 2 -44.88 -55.06 35.40
C SER A 2 -44.66 -53.58 35.07
N SER A 3 -43.43 -53.42 34.57
CA SER A 3 -42.59 -52.30 34.18
C SER A 3 -42.77 -51.84 32.74
N ALA A 4 -42.38 -50.59 32.46
CA ALA A 4 -41.67 -50.06 31.27
C ALA A 4 -42.03 -48.57 31.13
N SER A 5 -41.24 -47.64 30.60
CA SER A 5 -39.81 -47.52 30.27
C SER A 5 -39.62 -46.04 29.92
N SER A 6 -38.44 -45.53 30.25
CA SER A 6 -37.90 -44.18 30.05
C SER A 6 -38.07 -43.57 28.66
N GLY A 7 -38.35 -42.27 28.63
CA GLY A 7 -38.20 -41.39 27.47
C GLY A 7 -37.70 -40.01 27.91
N ASN A 8 -36.40 -39.89 28.17
CA ASN A 8 -35.71 -38.60 28.27
C ASN A 8 -35.56 -38.08 26.84
N SER A 9 -36.15 -36.93 26.53
CA SER A 9 -35.85 -36.20 25.29
C SER A 9 -34.70 -35.24 25.56
N GLU A 10 -33.53 -35.61 25.06
CA GLU A 10 -32.38 -34.74 24.88
C GLU A 10 -32.77 -33.58 23.97
N TYR A 11 -33.00 -32.40 24.52
CA TYR A 11 -32.97 -31.16 23.76
C TYR A 11 -31.50 -30.76 23.58
N GLY A 12 -31.11 -30.68 22.32
CA GLY A 12 -29.73 -30.58 21.87
C GLY A 12 -28.95 -29.39 22.44
N ASP A 13 -27.68 -29.67 22.70
CA ASP A 13 -26.65 -28.69 23.00
C ASP A 13 -26.72 -27.49 22.03
N ALA A 14 -26.68 -26.29 22.62
CA ALA A 14 -26.45 -25.07 21.86
C ALA A 14 -25.12 -25.19 21.10
N PRO A 15 -25.04 -24.70 19.84
CA PRO A 15 -23.82 -24.80 19.07
C PRO A 15 -22.65 -24.15 19.83
N PRO A 16 -21.44 -24.74 19.77
CA PRO A 16 -20.30 -24.22 20.52
C PRO A 16 -20.08 -22.76 20.15
N GLY A 17 -20.03 -21.91 21.18
CA GLY A 17 -19.75 -20.48 21.06
C GLY A 17 -18.55 -20.28 20.15
N TYR A 18 -18.74 -19.45 19.13
CA TYR A 18 -17.69 -19.02 18.22
C TYR A 18 -16.51 -18.56 19.09
N LYS A 19 -15.35 -19.21 18.92
CA LYS A 19 -14.12 -18.69 19.49
C LYS A 19 -13.95 -17.28 18.95
N GLU A 20 -13.83 -16.31 19.84
CA GLU A 20 -13.49 -14.93 19.52
C GLU A 20 -12.40 -14.94 18.46
N SER A 21 -12.70 -14.35 17.29
CA SER A 21 -11.69 -14.10 16.27
C SER A 21 -10.55 -13.36 16.97
N PRO A 22 -9.29 -13.84 16.86
CA PRO A 22 -8.17 -13.15 17.47
C PRO A 22 -8.18 -11.72 16.93
N ALA A 23 -8.32 -10.75 17.83
CA ALA A 23 -8.47 -9.34 17.52
C ALA A 23 -7.49 -8.94 16.41
N SER A 24 -8.03 -8.66 15.23
CA SER A 24 -7.33 -7.92 14.19
C SER A 24 -6.86 -6.63 14.85
N GLY A 25 -5.54 -6.41 14.88
CA GLY A 25 -4.97 -5.24 15.52
C GLY A 25 -5.64 -3.99 14.99
N SER A 26 -6.34 -3.27 15.88
CA SER A 26 -7.00 -2.00 15.57
C SER A 26 -6.04 -1.10 14.81
N PHE A 27 -6.48 -0.66 13.63
CA PHE A 27 -5.58 -0.12 12.61
C PHE A 27 -5.10 1.31 12.92
N VAL A 28 -5.81 2.09 13.75
CA VAL A 28 -5.35 3.39 14.30
C VAL A 28 -6.14 3.70 15.58
N SER A 29 -5.48 3.92 16.72
CA SER A 29 -6.14 4.38 17.94
C SER A 29 -6.40 5.90 17.87
N PRO A 30 -7.56 6.41 18.36
CA PRO A 30 -7.88 7.85 18.38
C PRO A 30 -6.85 8.74 19.11
N SER A 31 -6.04 8.14 20.00
CA SER A 31 -4.93 8.80 20.69
C SER A 31 -3.82 9.31 19.77
N ASP A 32 -3.74 8.83 18.53
CA ASP A 32 -2.61 9.05 17.63
C ASP A 32 -2.85 10.23 16.67
N SER A 33 -3.85 11.07 16.96
CA SER A 33 -4.33 12.16 16.07
C SER A 33 -3.26 13.15 15.62
N GLY A 34 -2.20 13.38 16.41
CA GLY A 34 -1.08 14.27 16.04
C GLY A 34 -0.08 13.68 15.04
N THR A 35 -0.13 12.36 14.83
CA THR A 35 0.84 11.63 14.00
C THR A 35 0.20 10.91 12.81
N ILE A 36 -1.12 11.04 12.66
CA ILE A 36 -1.86 10.48 11.53
C ILE A 36 -1.86 11.47 10.37
N SER A 37 -1.40 11.01 9.20
CA SER A 37 -1.48 11.76 7.94
C SER A 37 -2.41 11.05 6.97
N GLN A 38 -3.23 11.82 6.24
CA GLN A 38 -4.16 11.31 5.25
C GLN A 38 -3.96 11.99 3.90
N LEU A 39 -3.82 11.19 2.85
CA LEU A 39 -3.60 11.65 1.48
C LEU A 39 -4.57 10.93 0.53
N ASP A 40 -5.15 11.66 -0.42
CA ASP A 40 -5.93 11.09 -1.52
C ASP A 40 -5.01 10.90 -2.73
N ILE A 41 -4.74 9.63 -3.07
CA ILE A 41 -3.94 9.26 -4.25
C ILE A 41 -4.90 9.17 -5.44
N GLN A 42 -4.67 10.00 -6.47
CA GLN A 42 -5.54 10.08 -7.65
C GLN A 42 -4.93 9.30 -8.83
N ALA A 43 -5.19 7.99 -8.88
CA ALA A 43 -4.78 7.14 -9.99
C ALA A 43 -6.03 6.59 -10.70
N ILE A 44 -6.15 6.78 -12.01
CA ILE A 44 -7.35 6.34 -12.74
C ILE A 44 -7.45 4.81 -12.84
N GLY A 45 -6.31 4.10 -12.75
CA GLY A 45 -6.23 2.67 -12.97
C GLY A 45 -6.40 2.27 -14.44
N TYR A 46 -6.80 1.02 -14.67
CA TYR A 46 -7.00 0.47 -16.01
C TYR A 46 -8.32 -0.29 -16.07
N ASP A 47 -9.17 0.07 -17.03
CA ASP A 47 -10.30 -0.75 -17.44
C ASP A 47 -9.92 -1.73 -18.56
N THR A 48 -10.88 -2.56 -18.99
CA THR A 48 -10.69 -3.55 -20.05
C THR A 48 -10.27 -2.90 -21.38
N ASN A 49 -10.82 -1.73 -21.73
CA ASN A 49 -10.52 -1.06 -22.99
C ASN A 49 -9.09 -0.52 -22.98
N GLN A 50 -8.68 0.12 -21.90
CA GLN A 50 -7.31 0.63 -21.70
C GLN A 50 -6.29 -0.51 -21.61
N ALA A 51 -6.67 -1.66 -21.04
CA ALA A 51 -5.81 -2.84 -21.02
C ALA A 51 -5.49 -3.37 -22.43
N LEU A 52 -6.43 -3.24 -23.38
CA LEU A 52 -6.28 -3.72 -24.76
C LEU A 52 -5.70 -2.66 -25.72
N THR A 53 -5.90 -1.37 -25.44
CA THR A 53 -5.49 -0.27 -26.32
C THR A 53 -4.15 0.39 -25.93
N GLY A 54 -3.61 0.04 -24.77
CA GLY A 54 -2.28 0.44 -24.32
C GLY A 54 -2.27 1.50 -23.22
N ASN A 55 -1.07 1.75 -22.66
CA ASN A 55 -0.89 2.62 -21.49
C ASN A 55 -1.14 4.09 -21.80
N VAL A 56 -1.73 4.86 -20.90
CA VAL A 56 -1.71 6.34 -20.97
C VAL A 56 -0.49 6.84 -20.19
N LEU A 57 0.17 7.90 -20.69
CA LEU A 57 1.24 8.57 -19.97
C LEU A 57 0.61 9.49 -18.92
N GLU A 58 0.43 8.96 -17.71
CA GLU A 58 -0.20 9.71 -16.63
C GLU A 58 0.69 9.82 -15.41
N ASN A 59 0.75 11.06 -14.92
CA ASN A 59 1.25 11.37 -13.59
C ASN A 59 0.15 11.06 -12.56
N ILE A 60 0.55 10.63 -11.37
CA ILE A 60 -0.38 10.33 -10.28
C ILE A 60 -0.24 11.45 -9.25
N PRO A 61 -1.18 12.41 -9.20
CA PRO A 61 -1.19 13.43 -8.17
C PRO A 61 -1.70 12.86 -6.84
N VAL A 62 -1.17 13.41 -5.74
CA VAL A 62 -1.49 13.00 -4.38
C VAL A 62 -1.81 14.26 -3.58
N TYR A 63 -3.03 14.33 -3.05
CA TYR A 63 -3.57 15.51 -2.40
C TYR A 63 -3.67 15.30 -0.89
N ARG A 64 -3.41 16.34 -0.12
CA ARG A 64 -3.62 16.31 1.33
C ARG A 64 -5.10 16.40 1.66
N VAL A 65 -5.60 15.45 2.46
CA VAL A 65 -6.99 15.46 2.92
C VAL A 65 -7.19 16.65 3.86
N GLY A 66 -8.30 17.36 3.69
CA GLY A 66 -8.61 18.58 4.47
C GLY A 66 -8.23 19.85 3.71
N SER A 67 -6.93 20.04 3.39
CA SER A 67 -6.50 21.23 2.64
C SER A 67 -6.74 21.14 1.13
N GLY A 68 -6.75 19.93 0.57
CA GLY A 68 -6.87 19.73 -0.88
C GLY A 68 -5.62 20.13 -1.67
N GLU A 69 -4.51 20.45 -0.98
CA GLU A 69 -3.27 20.86 -1.60
C GLU A 69 -2.56 19.67 -2.25
N LEU A 70 -1.88 19.92 -3.37
CA LEU A 70 -1.05 18.92 -4.04
C LEU A 70 0.22 18.69 -3.20
N GLU A 71 0.28 17.55 -2.50
CA GLU A 71 1.40 17.21 -1.64
C GLU A 71 2.53 16.53 -2.43
N TYR A 72 2.17 15.58 -3.30
CA TYR A 72 3.14 14.86 -4.14
C TYR A 72 2.60 14.65 -5.56
N THR A 73 3.52 14.46 -6.49
CA THR A 73 3.20 13.96 -7.84
C THR A 73 4.17 12.84 -8.20
N SER A 74 3.63 11.70 -8.65
CA SER A 74 4.44 10.67 -9.27
C SER A 74 4.52 10.93 -10.77
N ILE A 75 5.70 11.33 -11.25
CA ILE A 75 5.96 11.72 -12.63
C ILE A 75 6.47 10.53 -13.42
N ARG A 76 5.84 10.26 -14.57
CA ARG A 76 6.24 9.24 -15.54
C ARG A 76 6.69 9.93 -16.82
N ILE A 77 7.86 9.54 -17.34
CA ILE A 77 8.42 10.14 -18.58
C ILE A 77 7.97 9.36 -19.83
N LYS A 78 7.88 8.04 -19.73
CA LYS A 78 7.64 7.14 -20.88
C LYS A 78 6.30 6.43 -20.77
N LYS A 79 5.47 6.53 -21.82
CA LYS A 79 4.15 5.86 -21.91
C LYS A 79 4.25 4.33 -21.73
N ASN A 80 5.27 3.73 -22.32
CA ASN A 80 5.52 2.28 -22.29
C ASN A 80 6.34 1.80 -21.07
N SER A 81 6.67 2.69 -20.14
CA SER A 81 7.38 2.34 -18.90
C SER A 81 6.51 2.65 -17.69
N ASN A 82 6.56 1.79 -16.68
CA ASN A 82 5.98 2.07 -15.37
C ASN A 82 6.95 2.78 -14.42
N SER A 83 8.19 3.03 -14.87
CA SER A 83 9.16 3.81 -14.08
C SER A 83 8.68 5.24 -13.84
N CYS A 84 8.96 5.76 -12.65
CA CYS A 84 8.54 7.11 -12.25
C CYS A 84 9.45 7.68 -11.16
N ALA A 85 9.32 8.98 -10.90
CA ALA A 85 9.86 9.64 -9.71
C ALA A 85 8.74 10.30 -8.92
N LEU A 86 8.80 10.23 -7.59
CA LEU A 86 7.94 10.97 -6.69
C LEU A 86 8.61 12.32 -6.39
N VAL A 87 7.91 13.41 -6.66
CA VAL A 87 8.33 14.79 -6.35
C VAL A 87 7.31 15.42 -5.41
N ARG A 88 7.73 16.47 -4.67
CA ARG A 88 6.79 17.28 -3.87
C ARG A 88 5.95 18.16 -4.79
N GLY A 89 4.66 18.31 -4.49
CA GLY A 89 3.74 19.12 -5.31
C GLY A 89 4.03 20.61 -5.25
N SER A 90 4.56 21.11 -4.14
CA SER A 90 4.99 22.51 -3.97
C SER A 90 6.36 22.81 -4.57
N ASP A 91 7.11 21.79 -4.98
CA ASP A 91 8.47 21.96 -5.50
C ASP A 91 8.45 22.23 -7.00
N THR A 92 8.67 23.49 -7.37
CA THR A 92 8.76 23.93 -8.77
C THR A 92 9.96 23.36 -9.51
N SER A 93 11.03 22.99 -8.79
CA SER A 93 12.21 22.36 -9.36
C SER A 93 12.00 20.87 -9.66
N GLN A 94 10.89 20.29 -9.18
CA GLN A 94 10.56 18.87 -9.32
C GLN A 94 11.71 17.96 -8.87
N THR A 95 12.35 18.30 -7.75
CA THR A 95 13.44 17.50 -7.19
C THR A 95 12.90 16.13 -6.77
N PRO A 96 13.41 15.03 -7.35
CA PRO A 96 12.92 13.68 -7.09
C PRO A 96 13.35 13.21 -5.70
N LEU A 97 12.40 12.70 -4.93
CA LEU A 97 12.63 12.12 -3.61
C LEU A 97 12.92 10.62 -3.72
N ILE A 98 12.04 9.92 -4.44
CA ILE A 98 12.08 8.46 -4.58
C ILE A 98 11.69 8.10 -6.00
N SER A 99 12.55 7.37 -6.71
CA SER A 99 12.20 6.81 -8.02
C SER A 99 11.87 5.33 -7.93
N THR A 100 10.88 4.90 -8.72
CA THR A 100 10.58 3.48 -8.94
C THR A 100 11.05 3.11 -10.34
N ILE A 101 11.92 2.11 -10.43
CA ILE A 101 12.52 1.63 -11.67
C ILE A 101 11.91 0.28 -12.01
N TYR A 102 11.04 0.26 -13.01
CA TYR A 102 10.55 -0.96 -13.63
C TYR A 102 11.59 -1.46 -14.62
N ARG A 103 11.98 -2.72 -14.46
CA ARG A 103 12.97 -3.36 -15.32
C ARG A 103 12.27 -4.24 -16.34
N TRP A 104 12.67 -4.09 -17.59
CA TRP A 104 12.16 -4.94 -18.67
C TRP A 104 12.74 -6.36 -18.56
N GLY A 105 11.89 -7.36 -18.82
CA GLY A 105 12.27 -8.78 -18.85
C GLY A 105 11.55 -9.65 -17.81
N PRO A 106 11.37 -10.96 -18.10
CA PRO A 106 10.62 -11.87 -17.25
C PRO A 106 11.23 -11.97 -15.84
N GLY A 107 10.38 -11.92 -14.82
CA GLY A 107 10.78 -12.07 -13.41
C GLY A 107 11.60 -10.90 -12.84
N ARG A 108 11.82 -9.82 -13.60
CA ARG A 108 12.58 -8.66 -13.14
C ARG A 108 11.75 -7.84 -12.15
N ARG A 109 12.23 -7.77 -10.91
CA ARG A 109 11.57 -7.05 -9.83
C ARG A 109 11.80 -5.53 -9.96
N PRO A 110 10.79 -4.69 -9.68
CA PRO A 110 11.00 -3.25 -9.63
C PRO A 110 11.94 -2.89 -8.47
N ARG A 111 12.69 -1.81 -8.64
CA ARG A 111 13.56 -1.24 -7.61
C ARG A 111 13.04 0.13 -7.21
N MET A 112 13.21 0.52 -5.95
CA MET A 112 13.01 1.88 -5.49
C MET A 112 14.37 2.49 -5.18
N ARG A 113 14.64 3.70 -5.66
CA ARG A 113 15.84 4.47 -5.32
C ARG A 113 15.43 5.61 -4.41
N PHE A 114 16.09 5.75 -3.27
CA PHE A 114 15.87 6.84 -2.32
C PHE A 114 17.00 7.84 -2.52
N LEU A 115 16.64 9.01 -3.01
CA LEU A 115 17.61 10.07 -3.28
C LEU A 115 17.93 10.81 -1.99
N SER A 116 19.21 11.11 -1.77
CA SER A 116 19.62 11.87 -0.62
C SER A 116 19.05 13.30 -0.68
N PRO A 117 18.65 13.89 0.47
CA PRO A 117 18.25 15.29 0.52
C PRO A 117 19.35 16.18 -0.08
N GLY A 118 18.99 17.05 -1.02
CA GLY A 118 19.94 17.95 -1.70
C GLY A 118 20.69 17.34 -2.88
N ALA A 119 20.39 16.09 -3.27
CA ALA A 119 20.87 15.57 -4.55
C ALA A 119 20.29 16.41 -5.70
N ALA A 120 21.16 17.04 -6.49
CA ALA A 120 20.80 17.84 -7.66
C ALA A 120 20.49 16.93 -8.87
N ALA A 121 19.56 15.99 -8.69
CA ALA A 121 19.10 15.12 -9.76
C ALA A 121 17.78 15.66 -10.32
N ILE A 122 17.60 15.57 -11.64
CA ILE A 122 16.31 15.79 -12.28
C ILE A 122 15.53 14.46 -12.39
N VAL A 123 14.24 14.53 -12.71
CA VAL A 123 13.35 13.36 -12.79
C VAL A 123 13.87 12.31 -13.79
N GLU A 124 14.39 12.76 -14.93
CA GLU A 124 15.02 11.94 -15.97
C GLU A 124 16.21 11.17 -15.40
N GLU A 125 17.12 11.87 -14.73
CA GLU A 125 18.30 11.27 -14.14
C GLU A 125 17.93 10.27 -13.05
N ALA A 126 16.98 10.62 -12.18
CA ALA A 126 16.48 9.75 -11.10
C ALA A 126 15.93 8.41 -11.62
N ILE A 127 15.39 8.40 -12.84
CA ILE A 127 14.80 7.22 -13.48
C ILE A 127 15.84 6.46 -14.31
N GLU A 128 16.69 7.15 -15.06
CA GLU A 128 17.49 6.53 -16.13
C GLU A 128 18.97 6.37 -15.77
N SER A 129 19.51 7.19 -14.87
CA SER A 129 20.93 7.12 -14.50
C SER A 129 21.21 5.96 -13.55
N ASP A 130 22.23 5.17 -13.88
CA ASP A 130 22.74 4.10 -13.02
C ASP A 130 23.87 4.58 -12.08
N HIS A 131 24.34 5.82 -12.24
CA HIS A 131 25.45 6.39 -11.47
C HIS A 131 25.02 7.17 -10.24
N LEU A 132 23.71 7.28 -9.98
CA LEU A 132 23.20 7.99 -8.82
C LEU A 132 23.62 7.29 -7.52
N VAL A 133 24.28 8.04 -6.65
CA VAL A 133 24.59 7.60 -5.29
C VAL A 133 23.31 7.69 -4.47
N CYS A 134 22.62 6.56 -4.35
CA CYS A 134 21.33 6.47 -3.67
C CYS A 134 21.17 5.10 -3.01
N GLU A 135 20.32 5.02 -1.98
CA GLU A 135 19.89 3.73 -1.46
C GLU A 135 18.98 3.07 -2.49
N VAL A 136 19.24 1.80 -2.84
CA VAL A 136 18.40 1.07 -3.78
C VAL A 136 17.78 -0.15 -3.13
N VAL A 137 16.45 -0.15 -3.07
CA VAL A 137 15.62 -1.19 -2.47
C VAL A 137 14.99 -2.04 -3.57
N GLU A 138 15.23 -3.34 -3.54
CA GLU A 138 14.55 -4.27 -4.44
C GLU A 138 13.21 -4.71 -3.83
N VAL A 139 12.12 -4.58 -4.59
CA VAL A 139 10.78 -4.97 -4.12
C VAL A 139 10.56 -6.45 -4.39
N LYS A 140 10.38 -7.23 -3.32
CA LYS A 140 10.31 -8.69 -3.39
C LYS A 140 8.92 -9.19 -3.08
N SER A 141 8.34 -10.01 -3.97
CA SER A 141 7.16 -10.78 -3.59
C SER A 141 7.52 -11.75 -2.46
N ARG A 142 6.62 -11.92 -1.48
CA ARG A 142 6.84 -12.83 -0.34
C ARG A 142 7.08 -14.29 -0.79
N ASN A 143 6.39 -14.71 -1.83
CA ASN A 143 6.61 -15.96 -2.56
C ASN A 143 6.06 -15.81 -4.00
N MET A 144 6.20 -16.85 -4.84
CA MET A 144 5.81 -16.79 -6.26
C MET A 144 4.31 -16.55 -6.51
N MET A 145 3.45 -17.01 -5.59
CA MET A 145 1.99 -16.89 -5.73
C MET A 145 1.42 -15.69 -4.98
N SER A 146 2.23 -15.08 -4.09
CA SER A 146 1.78 -14.02 -3.21
C SER A 146 1.84 -12.66 -3.89
N ARG A 147 0.78 -11.89 -3.68
CA ARG A 147 0.70 -10.48 -4.06
C ARG A 147 1.33 -9.56 -3.02
N THR A 148 1.73 -10.10 -1.86
CA THR A 148 2.42 -9.36 -0.79
C THR A 148 3.81 -8.94 -1.25
N GLN A 149 4.16 -7.67 -1.03
CA GLN A 149 5.44 -7.08 -1.41
C GLN A 149 6.25 -6.67 -0.19
N LYS A 150 7.47 -7.18 -0.09
CA LYS A 150 8.44 -6.89 0.96
C LYS A 150 9.45 -5.87 0.47
N LEU A 151 9.70 -4.86 1.31
CA LEU A 151 10.68 -3.81 1.11
C LEU A 151 11.62 -3.82 2.31
N LYS A 152 12.94 -3.88 2.04
CA LYS A 152 13.98 -3.78 3.08
C LYS A 152 14.74 -2.50 2.82
N THR A 153 14.69 -1.58 3.76
CA THR A 153 15.21 -0.22 3.63
C THR A 153 16.10 0.13 4.81
N SER A 154 16.80 1.26 4.75
CA SER A 154 17.57 1.82 5.86
C SER A 154 16.71 2.19 7.08
N PHE A 155 15.43 2.51 6.90
CA PHE A 155 14.50 2.87 7.97
C PHE A 155 13.65 1.69 8.49
N GLY A 156 13.81 0.49 7.90
CA GLY A 156 13.17 -0.73 8.39
C GLY A 156 12.78 -1.76 7.32
N THR A 157 12.11 -2.82 7.76
CA THR A 157 11.51 -3.82 6.87
C THR A 157 10.00 -3.70 6.86
N PHE A 158 9.43 -3.65 5.65
CA PHE A 158 8.00 -3.40 5.44
C PHE A 158 7.37 -4.44 4.51
N GLU A 159 6.08 -4.71 4.72
CA GLU A 159 5.27 -5.56 3.84
C GLU A 159 3.95 -4.88 3.47
N TRP A 160 3.71 -4.71 2.17
CA TRP A 160 2.38 -4.39 1.64
C TRP A 160 1.60 -5.68 1.41
N ARG A 161 0.39 -5.77 1.95
CA ARG A 161 -0.54 -6.89 1.71
C ARG A 161 -1.95 -6.39 1.46
N TYR A 162 -2.82 -7.28 1.00
CA TYR A 162 -4.24 -7.03 0.90
C TYR A 162 -4.90 -7.36 2.23
N GLY A 163 -5.78 -6.48 2.70
CA GLY A 163 -6.56 -6.68 3.91
C GLY A 163 -7.61 -7.79 3.74
N GLY A 164 -7.88 -8.50 4.83
CA GLY A 164 -8.90 -9.54 4.93
C GLY A 164 -10.32 -9.00 4.81
N ARG A 165 -11.32 -9.87 4.97
CA ARG A 165 -12.74 -9.45 4.96
C ARG A 165 -13.08 -8.62 6.20
N ASP A 166 -12.59 -9.01 7.36
CA ASP A 166 -12.94 -8.35 8.63
C ASP A 166 -12.22 -6.99 8.75
N GLU A 167 -10.92 -6.94 8.44
CA GLU A 167 -10.16 -5.68 8.34
C GLU A 167 -10.82 -4.68 7.36
N ARG A 168 -11.39 -5.18 6.26
CA ARG A 168 -12.12 -4.34 5.31
C ARG A 168 -13.41 -3.76 5.88
N LYS A 169 -14.15 -4.52 6.70
CA LYS A 169 -15.36 -4.01 7.37
C LYS A 169 -14.99 -2.92 8.38
N GLU A 170 -13.91 -3.14 9.14
CA GLU A 170 -13.39 -2.19 10.11
C GLU A 170 -12.87 -0.90 9.46
N ALA A 171 -12.21 -1.01 8.30
CA ALA A 171 -11.68 0.13 7.54
C ALA A 171 -12.75 0.87 6.70
N SER A 172 -13.82 1.35 7.34
CA SER A 172 -14.89 2.13 6.69
C SER A 172 -15.56 1.40 5.52
N GLU A 173 -15.89 0.12 5.73
CA GLU A 173 -16.52 -0.75 4.72
C GLU A 173 -15.76 -0.76 3.38
N ALA A 174 -14.43 -0.83 3.46
CA ALA A 174 -13.55 -0.88 2.31
C ALA A 174 -13.93 -2.05 1.38
N SER A 175 -14.28 -1.74 0.14
CA SER A 175 -14.40 -2.76 -0.89
C SER A 175 -13.03 -3.39 -1.24
N SER A 176 -11.96 -2.60 -1.16
CA SER A 176 -10.57 -3.04 -1.32
C SER A 176 -9.68 -2.29 -0.31
N LEU A 177 -8.73 -3.01 0.29
CA LEU A 177 -7.82 -2.50 1.33
C LEU A 177 -6.42 -3.03 1.07
N LEU A 178 -5.44 -2.12 0.99
CA LEU A 178 -4.03 -2.47 1.13
C LEU A 178 -3.55 -2.02 2.50
N VAL A 179 -2.74 -2.84 3.14
CA VAL A 179 -2.16 -2.60 4.47
C VAL A 179 -0.64 -2.68 4.35
N LEU A 180 0.04 -1.66 4.85
CA LEU A 180 1.49 -1.63 5.02
C LEU A 180 1.82 -1.92 6.47
N GLU A 181 2.67 -2.91 6.68
CA GLU A 181 3.13 -3.32 8.00
C GLU A 181 4.63 -3.19 8.10
N ARG A 182 5.11 -2.74 9.27
CA ARG A 182 6.51 -2.84 9.66
C ARG A 182 6.73 -4.20 10.33
N THR A 183 7.72 -4.96 9.85
CA THR A 183 7.91 -6.38 10.21
C THR A 183 9.31 -6.68 10.76
N ASP A 184 10.10 -5.65 11.08
CA ASP A 184 11.41 -5.83 11.74
C ASP A 184 11.26 -5.93 13.25
N ASP A 185 12.32 -6.37 13.94
CA ASP A 185 12.28 -6.58 15.39
C ASP A 185 12.02 -5.28 16.16
N ALA A 186 12.42 -4.13 15.59
CA ALA A 186 12.14 -2.81 16.14
C ALA A 186 10.64 -2.49 16.17
N ALA A 187 9.84 -3.06 15.25
CA ALA A 187 8.39 -2.95 15.30
C ALA A 187 7.79 -3.57 16.58
N SER A 188 8.42 -4.61 17.14
CA SER A 188 7.94 -5.30 18.34
C SER A 188 7.95 -4.43 19.59
N ALA A 189 8.95 -3.54 19.69
CA ALA A 189 9.06 -2.58 20.79
C ALA A 189 7.99 -1.46 20.71
N LEU A 190 7.36 -1.29 19.54
CA LEU A 190 6.38 -0.25 19.25
C LEU A 190 4.93 -0.77 19.24
N ALA A 191 4.73 -2.08 19.38
CA ALA A 191 3.39 -2.65 19.49
C ALA A 191 2.81 -2.32 20.87
N THR A 192 1.72 -1.55 20.91
CA THR A 192 0.94 -1.32 22.13
C THR A 192 0.49 -2.68 22.67
N ASN A 193 0.98 -3.06 23.86
CA ASN A 193 0.84 -4.38 24.51
C ASN A 193 1.81 -5.50 24.08
N GLY A 194 2.91 -5.20 23.38
CA GLY A 194 3.97 -6.16 23.06
C GLY A 194 3.56 -7.29 22.11
N LYS A 195 2.35 -7.23 21.54
CA LYS A 195 1.84 -8.20 20.57
C LYS A 195 1.98 -7.65 19.16
N VAL A 196 3.05 -8.04 18.49
CA VAL A 196 3.15 -7.94 17.04
C VAL A 196 2.04 -8.82 16.46
N GLY A 197 1.18 -8.25 15.61
CA GLY A 197 0.22 -9.06 14.87
C GLY A 197 0.94 -10.13 14.04
N LYS A 198 0.21 -11.12 13.55
CA LYS A 198 0.79 -12.20 12.70
C LYS A 198 1.65 -11.68 11.53
N HIS A 199 1.42 -10.45 11.11
CA HIS A 199 2.01 -9.84 9.92
C HIS A 199 2.89 -8.61 10.21
N GLY A 200 3.01 -8.15 11.46
CA GLY A 200 3.77 -6.94 11.82
C GLY A 200 2.93 -5.90 12.57
N VAL A 201 3.46 -4.68 12.66
CA VAL A 201 2.72 -3.50 13.16
C VAL A 201 2.19 -2.72 11.94
N PRO A 202 0.87 -2.55 11.79
CA PRO A 202 0.30 -1.74 10.72
C PRO A 202 0.71 -0.27 10.85
N ILE A 203 1.16 0.34 9.75
CA ILE A 203 1.62 1.73 9.71
C ILE A 203 0.91 2.57 8.65
N ALA A 204 0.33 1.93 7.63
CA ALA A 204 -0.45 2.64 6.63
C ALA A 204 -1.48 1.73 5.96
N GLN A 205 -2.57 2.32 5.47
CA GLN A 205 -3.58 1.62 4.69
C GLN A 205 -4.04 2.47 3.52
N LEU A 206 -4.25 1.83 2.37
CA LEU A 206 -4.98 2.41 1.26
C LEU A 206 -6.41 1.88 1.27
N VAL A 207 -7.37 2.73 1.64
CA VAL A 207 -8.79 2.42 1.70
C VAL A 207 -9.46 2.80 0.38
N ARG A 208 -10.20 1.85 -0.20
CA ARG A 208 -10.99 2.07 -1.43
C ARG A 208 -12.42 1.58 -1.23
N ASN A 209 -13.36 2.52 -1.29
CA ASN A 209 -14.81 2.28 -1.36
C ASN A 209 -15.43 3.18 -2.46
N ALA A 210 -16.75 3.29 -2.52
CA ALA A 210 -17.42 4.10 -3.55
C ALA A 210 -17.04 5.59 -3.48
N ASN A 211 -16.75 6.09 -2.28
CA ASN A 211 -16.50 7.52 -2.02
C ASN A 211 -15.02 7.88 -2.00
N LEU A 212 -14.15 6.92 -1.66
CA LEU A 212 -12.72 7.16 -1.45
C LEU A 212 -11.86 6.82 -2.66
N ARG A 213 -12.42 6.23 -3.71
CA ARG A 213 -11.68 6.00 -4.96
C ARG A 213 -11.46 7.29 -5.72
N THR A 214 -10.48 7.26 -6.62
CA THR A 214 -10.32 8.28 -7.65
C THR A 214 -11.65 8.49 -8.38
N PRO A 215 -12.17 9.73 -8.45
CA PRO A 215 -13.42 10.02 -9.13
C PRO A 215 -13.43 9.51 -10.58
N GLY A 216 -14.58 9.00 -11.01
CA GLY A 216 -14.72 8.39 -12.35
C GLY A 216 -14.19 6.96 -12.46
N THR A 217 -13.61 6.38 -11.40
CA THR A 217 -13.13 5.00 -11.41
C THR A 217 -14.09 4.04 -10.70
N SER A 218 -14.01 2.75 -11.02
CA SER A 218 -14.83 1.71 -10.41
C SER A 218 -14.00 0.61 -9.75
N ARG A 219 -14.63 -0.21 -8.90
CA ARG A 219 -13.96 -1.34 -8.25
C ARG A 219 -13.38 -2.39 -9.22
N TRP A 220 -13.80 -2.36 -10.48
CA TRP A 220 -13.42 -3.31 -11.52
C TRP A 220 -12.17 -2.87 -12.29
N MET A 221 -11.67 -1.67 -12.04
CA MET A 221 -10.45 -1.16 -12.67
C MET A 221 -9.22 -1.55 -11.84
N GLY A 222 -8.16 -1.97 -12.53
CA GLY A 222 -6.89 -2.34 -11.89
C GLY A 222 -6.05 -1.13 -11.54
N GLY A 223 -5.61 -1.02 -10.28
CA GLY A 223 -4.62 0.00 -9.87
C GLY A 223 -5.16 1.41 -9.72
N ASN A 224 -6.46 1.58 -9.50
CA ASN A 224 -7.01 2.89 -9.16
C ASN A 224 -6.65 3.33 -7.74
N GLY A 225 -6.67 4.64 -7.56
CA GLY A 225 -6.32 5.33 -6.33
C GLY A 225 -7.37 5.20 -5.22
N GLY A 226 -7.08 5.85 -4.10
CA GLY A 226 -7.78 5.67 -2.85
C GLY A 226 -7.33 6.67 -1.79
N ARG A 227 -7.89 6.55 -0.59
CA ARG A 227 -7.42 7.28 0.59
C ARG A 227 -6.32 6.51 1.30
N LEU A 228 -5.12 7.07 1.32
CA LEU A 228 -3.98 6.57 2.07
C LEU A 228 -3.98 7.20 3.47
N ILE A 229 -4.09 6.37 4.50
CA ILE A 229 -4.07 6.76 5.91
C ILE A 229 -2.79 6.18 6.51
N MET A 230 -2.00 7.02 7.18
CA MET A 230 -0.65 6.67 7.66
C MET A 230 -0.51 7.07 9.13
N ASN A 231 0.07 6.19 9.95
CA ASN A 231 0.54 6.53 11.28
C ASN A 231 2.06 6.76 11.21
N LEU A 232 2.46 8.02 11.35
CA LEU A 232 3.86 8.45 11.25
C LEU A 232 4.53 8.60 12.62
N GLY A 233 3.84 8.23 13.71
CA GLY A 233 4.27 8.58 15.07
C GLY A 233 5.60 7.95 15.49
N MET A 234 5.92 6.78 14.94
CA MET A 234 7.19 6.10 15.22
C MET A 234 8.43 6.80 14.68
N TRP A 235 8.28 7.80 13.80
CA TRP A 235 9.39 8.59 13.26
C TRP A 235 9.49 9.99 13.88
N THR A 236 8.72 10.28 14.93
CA THR A 236 8.75 11.60 15.59
C THR A 236 10.10 11.89 16.25
N ASP A 237 10.69 10.88 16.89
CA ASP A 237 11.98 11.00 17.61
C ASP A 237 13.14 10.27 16.88
N ASP A 238 12.95 9.87 15.62
CA ASP A 238 13.95 9.15 14.85
C ASP A 238 15.03 10.13 14.34
N LYS A 239 16.29 9.90 14.72
CA LYS A 239 17.42 10.76 14.35
C LYS A 239 17.89 10.57 12.91
N LYS A 240 17.50 9.49 12.25
CA LYS A 240 17.96 9.09 10.91
C LYS A 240 16.92 9.34 9.83
N THR A 241 15.64 9.29 10.17
CA THR A 241 14.54 9.36 9.21
C THR A 241 13.55 10.42 9.63
N THR A 242 13.31 11.42 8.79
CA THR A 242 12.28 12.42 9.09
C THR A 242 10.89 11.87 8.81
N ILE A 243 9.87 12.44 9.47
CA ILE A 243 8.45 12.16 9.19
C ILE A 243 8.14 12.32 7.69
N LYS A 244 8.75 13.30 7.02
CA LYS A 244 8.55 13.55 5.58
C LYS A 244 9.20 12.52 4.69
N ASP A 245 10.34 11.96 5.09
CA ASP A 245 10.97 10.86 4.35
C ASP A 245 10.14 9.58 4.47
N ALA A 246 9.62 9.29 5.66
CA ALA A 246 8.70 8.18 5.90
C ALA A 246 7.39 8.34 5.12
N GLU A 247 6.78 9.53 5.13
CA GLU A 247 5.57 9.83 4.35
C GLU A 247 5.82 9.61 2.84
N ALA A 248 6.91 10.17 2.29
CA ALA A 248 7.27 10.01 0.89
C ALA A 248 7.50 8.53 0.52
N PHE A 249 8.14 7.75 1.39
CA PHE A 249 8.30 6.31 1.20
C PHE A 249 6.97 5.58 1.12
N ILE A 250 6.07 5.83 2.07
CA ILE A 250 4.78 5.14 2.13
C ILE A 250 3.98 5.47 0.87
N VAL A 251 3.97 6.75 0.44
CA VAL A 251 3.33 7.18 -0.81
C VAL A 251 3.94 6.48 -2.03
N ALA A 252 5.26 6.52 -2.20
CA ALA A 252 5.94 5.93 -3.35
C ALA A 252 5.71 4.41 -3.43
N SER A 253 5.80 3.72 -2.29
CA SER A 253 5.59 2.27 -2.21
C SER A 253 4.12 1.88 -2.41
N CYS A 254 3.17 2.72 -1.98
CA CYS A 254 1.75 2.54 -2.27
C CYS A 254 1.47 2.68 -3.78
N ILE A 255 2.02 3.71 -4.42
CA ILE A 255 1.89 3.90 -5.88
C ILE A 255 2.48 2.71 -6.66
N LEU A 256 3.59 2.15 -6.19
CA LEU A 256 4.14 0.91 -6.74
C LEU A 256 3.13 -0.24 -6.65
N MET A 257 2.42 -0.39 -5.53
CA MET A 257 1.36 -1.40 -5.41
C MET A 257 0.24 -1.18 -6.44
N LEU A 258 -0.20 0.06 -6.65
CA LEU A 258 -1.22 0.40 -7.65
C LEU A 258 -0.78 0.05 -9.06
N LYS A 259 0.47 0.36 -9.42
CA LYS A 259 1.03 0.01 -10.74
C LYS A 259 1.08 -1.51 -10.95
N ARG A 260 1.45 -2.28 -9.92
CA ARG A 260 1.41 -3.74 -9.99
C ARG A 260 0.00 -4.31 -10.10
N GLU A 261 -0.97 -3.68 -9.47
CA GLU A 261 -2.38 -4.03 -9.65
C GLU A 261 -2.83 -3.83 -11.10
N ALA A 262 -2.45 -2.69 -11.70
CA ALA A 262 -2.70 -2.38 -13.09
C ALA A 262 -2.03 -3.39 -14.04
N ASP A 263 -0.76 -3.72 -13.83
CA ASP A 263 -0.02 -4.67 -14.67
C ASP A 263 -0.69 -6.05 -14.65
N ARG A 264 -0.99 -6.57 -13.46
CA ARG A 264 -1.71 -7.84 -13.31
C ARG A 264 -3.10 -7.81 -13.94
N PHE A 265 -3.80 -6.68 -13.86
CA PHE A 265 -5.11 -6.54 -14.50
C PHE A 265 -4.96 -6.69 -16.01
N LYS A 266 -4.00 -5.99 -16.63
CA LYS A 266 -3.71 -6.10 -18.06
C LYS A 266 -3.32 -7.51 -18.45
N ASP A 267 -2.39 -8.13 -17.74
CA ASP A 267 -1.91 -9.48 -18.02
C ASP A 267 -3.07 -10.49 -18.00
N ASN A 268 -3.96 -10.40 -16.99
CA ASN A 268 -5.14 -11.24 -16.89
C ASN A 268 -6.17 -10.97 -18.00
N THR A 269 -6.38 -9.70 -18.37
CA THR A 269 -7.31 -9.32 -19.44
C THR A 269 -6.82 -9.81 -20.80
N ILE A 270 -5.53 -9.63 -21.10
CA ILE A 270 -4.90 -10.12 -22.34
C ILE A 270 -4.97 -11.65 -22.40
N ALA A 271 -4.62 -12.35 -21.31
CA ALA A 271 -4.69 -13.80 -21.26
C ALA A 271 -6.12 -14.37 -21.39
N ALA A 272 -7.15 -13.57 -21.11
CA ALA A 272 -8.54 -13.99 -21.27
C ALA A 272 -9.09 -13.83 -22.70
N VAL A 273 -8.39 -13.08 -23.57
CA VAL A 273 -8.84 -12.79 -24.94
C VAL A 273 -7.92 -13.37 -26.02
N VAL A 274 -6.78 -13.97 -25.63
CA VAL A 274 -5.83 -14.69 -26.49
C VAL A 274 -6.02 -16.19 -26.29
#